data_AF-A0A8H7LIC4-F1
#
_entry.id   AF-A0A8H7LIC4-F1
#
_cell.length_a   1.000
_cell.length_b   1.000
_cell.length_c   1.000
_cell.angle_alpha   90.00
_cell.angle_beta   90.00
_cell.angle_gamma   90.00
#
_symmetry.space_group_name_H-M   'P 1'
#
loop_
_entity.id
_entity.type
_entity.pdbx_description
1 polymer ?
#
loop_
_entity_poly.entity_id
_entity_poly.type
_entity_poly.pdbx_seq_one_letter_code
_entity_poly.pdbx_strand_id
1 'polypeptide(L)'
;MRMPPQTTASDDTIYFFRPKEEHGYLSQWYKSPFNNGIYSYENAEQYMMHQKGILFAPDSPITCSILETTNPRDIKALGRMVPNFDEAIWKRERLNIIIEGSRLKFEQSEYLKIKLLATGDSELVEASPFDRIWGIGFGAKSAPMKRDKWGENLLGKALMIVRQGLKGKAAGDDVDSEPEPGSGRGSLGD
;
A
#
# COMPACT_ATOMS: atom_id res chain seq x y z
N MET A 1 -0.27 2.33 43.07
CA MET A 1 -0.78 2.68 41.72
C MET A 1 0.39 2.69 40.76
N ARG A 2 0.45 1.71 39.86
CA ARG A 2 1.48 1.61 38.83
C ARG A 2 0.90 2.23 37.57
N MET A 3 1.46 3.37 37.14
CA MET A 3 1.09 3.99 35.87
C MET A 3 1.29 2.97 34.74
N PRO A 4 0.43 2.95 33.71
CA PRO A 4 0.65 2.10 32.55
C PRO A 4 1.98 2.48 31.86
N PRO A 5 2.69 1.52 31.26
CA PRO A 5 3.89 1.83 30.49
C PRO A 5 3.53 2.77 29.34
N GLN A 6 4.18 3.92 29.27
CA GLN A 6 4.20 4.73 28.06
C GLN A 6 4.73 3.86 26.93
N THR A 7 3.91 3.64 25.91
CA THR A 7 4.32 3.05 24.64
C THR A 7 5.40 3.97 24.07
N THR A 8 6.66 3.58 24.20
CA THR A 8 7.76 4.26 23.52
C THR A 8 7.52 4.07 22.03
N ALA A 9 7.11 5.13 21.33
CA ALA A 9 7.13 5.16 19.88
C ALA A 9 8.58 4.86 19.46
N SER A 10 8.83 3.68 18.92
CA SER A 10 10.13 3.34 18.37
C SER A 10 10.34 4.21 17.14
N ASP A 11 11.30 5.11 17.23
CA ASP A 11 11.76 6.05 16.19
C ASP A 11 12.49 5.32 15.03
N ASP A 12 12.00 4.13 14.67
CA ASP A 12 12.71 3.16 13.85
C ASP A 12 12.29 3.33 12.39
N THR A 13 13.26 3.52 11.50
CA THR A 13 13.03 3.71 10.06
C THR A 13 13.19 2.38 9.35
N ILE A 14 12.14 1.93 8.66
CA ILE A 14 12.18 0.71 7.84
C ILE A 14 12.52 1.09 6.40
N TYR A 15 13.72 0.72 5.97
CA TYR A 15 14.15 0.87 4.59
C TYR A 15 13.80 -0.36 3.76
N PHE A 16 13.24 -0.15 2.57
CA PHE A 16 12.91 -1.23 1.64
C PHE A 16 13.21 -0.81 0.20
N PHE A 17 13.55 -1.78 -0.67
CA PHE A 17 13.69 -1.50 -2.10
C PHE A 17 13.32 -2.71 -2.95
N ARG A 18 14.04 -3.82 -2.83
CA ARG A 18 13.85 -4.98 -3.73
C ARG A 18 12.85 -5.98 -3.15
N PRO A 19 12.03 -6.63 -3.99
CA PRO A 19 10.98 -7.54 -3.51
C PRO A 19 11.50 -8.80 -2.80
N LYS A 20 12.77 -9.17 -2.99
CA LYS A 20 13.40 -10.35 -2.37
C LYS A 20 14.14 -10.04 -1.05
N GLU A 21 14.12 -8.79 -0.60
CA GLU A 21 14.69 -8.38 0.68
C GLU A 21 13.68 -8.59 1.82
N GLU A 22 14.13 -8.49 3.07
CA GLU A 22 13.31 -8.69 4.29
C GLU A 22 12.00 -7.88 4.28
N HIS A 23 12.11 -6.60 3.94
CA HIS A 23 10.98 -5.67 3.79
C HIS A 23 10.48 -5.54 2.35
N GLY A 24 10.88 -6.47 1.47
CA GLY A 24 10.53 -6.47 0.06
C GLY A 24 9.02 -6.52 -0.20
N TYR A 25 8.24 -7.00 0.76
CA TYR A 25 6.78 -6.99 0.71
C TYR A 25 6.15 -5.59 0.61
N LEU A 26 6.88 -4.54 1.00
CA LEU A 26 6.48 -3.14 0.83
C LEU A 26 6.70 -2.64 -0.61
N SER A 27 7.54 -3.32 -1.41
CA SER A 27 7.81 -2.98 -2.81
C SER A 27 6.57 -3.19 -3.69
N GLN A 28 6.38 -2.31 -4.69
CA GLN A 28 5.34 -2.45 -5.71
C GLN A 28 5.56 -3.68 -6.60
N TRP A 29 6.81 -4.16 -6.70
CA TRP A 29 7.20 -5.35 -7.46
C TRP A 29 7.06 -6.67 -6.71
N TYR A 30 6.67 -6.63 -5.43
CA TYR A 30 6.40 -7.85 -4.69
C TYR A 30 5.20 -8.58 -5.30
N LYS A 31 5.37 -9.87 -5.60
CA LYS A 31 4.29 -10.70 -6.16
C LYS A 31 3.21 -10.90 -5.09
N SER A 32 2.08 -10.26 -5.29
CA SER A 32 0.92 -10.33 -4.41
C SER A 32 -0.31 -10.09 -5.27
N PRO A 33 -0.93 -11.17 -5.80
CA PRO A 33 -2.10 -11.01 -6.64
C PRO A 33 -3.26 -10.37 -5.89
N PHE A 34 -3.94 -9.42 -6.52
CA PHE A 34 -5.17 -8.78 -6.00
C PHE A 34 -6.04 -8.32 -7.18
N ASN A 35 -7.27 -7.93 -6.90
CA ASN A 35 -8.19 -7.38 -7.91
C ASN A 35 -8.81 -6.06 -7.44
N ASN A 36 -9.38 -5.28 -8.37
CA ASN A 36 -10.14 -4.07 -8.07
C ASN A 36 -11.65 -4.23 -8.34
N GLY A 37 -12.15 -5.47 -8.36
CA GLY A 37 -13.52 -5.82 -8.75
C GLY A 37 -13.76 -5.93 -10.26
N ILE A 38 -12.87 -5.38 -11.09
CA ILE A 38 -12.98 -5.43 -12.57
C ILE A 38 -11.81 -6.19 -13.19
N TYR A 39 -10.59 -5.90 -12.73
CA TYR A 39 -9.35 -6.47 -13.24
C TYR A 39 -8.54 -7.10 -12.12
N SER A 40 -7.76 -8.13 -12.47
CA SER A 40 -6.79 -8.79 -11.61
C SER A 40 -5.38 -8.35 -11.96
N TYR A 41 -4.52 -8.25 -10.95
CA TYR A 41 -3.14 -7.80 -11.06
C TYR A 41 -2.23 -8.75 -10.29
N GLU A 42 -1.02 -9.00 -10.81
CA GLU A 42 -0.02 -9.84 -10.15
C GLU A 42 0.76 -9.11 -9.05
N ASN A 43 0.86 -7.79 -9.18
CA ASN A 43 1.55 -6.91 -8.25
C ASN A 43 1.06 -5.46 -8.41
N ALA A 44 1.45 -4.61 -7.48
CA ALA A 44 0.95 -3.25 -7.41
C ALA A 44 1.57 -2.31 -8.46
N GLU A 45 2.73 -2.65 -9.05
CA GLU A 45 3.24 -1.88 -10.18
C GLU A 45 2.45 -2.13 -11.47
N GLN A 46 2.04 -3.38 -11.73
CA GLN A 46 1.15 -3.68 -12.87
C GLN A 46 -0.15 -2.86 -12.75
N TYR A 47 -0.72 -2.81 -11.54
CA TYR A 47 -1.86 -1.94 -11.23
C TYR A 47 -1.57 -0.47 -11.53
N MET A 48 -0.45 0.08 -11.04
CA MET A 48 -0.09 1.49 -11.27
C MET A 48 0.00 1.82 -12.75
N MET A 49 0.66 0.98 -13.55
CA MET A 49 0.80 1.21 -14.99
C MET A 49 -0.55 1.07 -15.71
N HIS A 50 -1.36 0.10 -15.33
CA HIS A 50 -2.70 -0.07 -15.91
C HIS A 50 -3.60 1.14 -15.60
N GLN A 51 -3.62 1.60 -14.34
CA GLN A 51 -4.38 2.79 -13.95
C GLN A 51 -3.88 4.07 -14.61
N LYS A 52 -2.57 4.18 -14.87
CA LYS A 52 -2.02 5.24 -15.72
C LYS A 52 -2.60 5.17 -17.14
N GLY A 53 -2.70 3.96 -17.71
CA GLY A 53 -3.37 3.73 -19.00
C GLY A 53 -4.84 4.15 -18.97
N ILE A 54 -5.60 3.74 -17.96
CA ILE A 54 -7.01 4.12 -17.77
C ILE A 54 -7.18 5.64 -17.67
N LEU A 55 -6.26 6.33 -16.99
CA LEU A 55 -6.34 7.78 -16.78
C LEU A 55 -6.16 8.58 -18.08
N PHE A 56 -5.29 8.15 -18.99
CA PHE A 56 -4.91 8.94 -20.17
C PHE A 56 -5.41 8.37 -21.51
N ALA A 57 -5.60 7.06 -21.59
CA ALA A 57 -5.94 6.36 -22.82
C ALA A 57 -6.66 5.03 -22.52
N PRO A 58 -7.88 5.04 -21.97
CA PRO A 58 -8.59 3.84 -21.53
C PRO A 58 -8.84 2.85 -22.68
N ASP A 59 -9.11 3.34 -23.89
CA ASP A 59 -9.38 2.51 -25.07
C ASP A 59 -8.12 2.12 -25.86
N SER A 60 -6.93 2.47 -25.37
CA SER A 60 -5.67 2.16 -26.07
C SER A 60 -5.29 0.69 -25.92
N PRO A 61 -4.83 0.02 -27.00
CA PRO A 61 -4.24 -1.31 -26.91
C PRO A 61 -3.10 -1.40 -25.89
N ILE A 62 -2.34 -0.31 -25.69
CA ILE A 62 -1.27 -0.26 -24.68
C ILE A 62 -1.81 -0.49 -23.27
N THR A 63 -2.97 0.08 -22.94
CA THR A 63 -3.61 -0.08 -21.63
C THR A 63 -3.99 -1.53 -21.40
N CYS A 64 -4.62 -2.18 -22.39
CA CYS A 64 -4.96 -3.60 -22.33
C CYS A 64 -3.71 -4.49 -22.20
N SER A 65 -2.66 -4.25 -23.00
CA SER A 65 -1.45 -5.07 -23.00
C SER A 65 -0.68 -5.04 -21.68
N ILE A 66 -0.86 -4.03 -20.82
CA ILE A 66 -0.26 -4.04 -19.47
C ILE A 66 -0.79 -5.19 -18.62
N LEU A 67 -2.05 -5.60 -18.80
CA LEU A 67 -2.65 -6.72 -18.09
C LEU A 67 -2.18 -8.08 -18.63
N GLU A 68 -1.72 -8.13 -19.86
CA GLU A 68 -1.32 -9.37 -20.56
C GLU A 68 0.11 -9.82 -20.24
N THR A 69 0.90 -8.98 -19.56
CA THR A 69 2.28 -9.30 -19.21
C THR A 69 2.54 -9.20 -17.71
N THR A 70 3.37 -10.11 -17.22
CA THR A 70 3.85 -10.13 -15.83
C THR A 70 5.34 -9.75 -15.74
N ASN A 71 5.98 -9.47 -16.88
CA ASN A 71 7.39 -9.12 -16.95
C ASN A 71 7.61 -7.66 -16.54
N PRO A 72 8.42 -7.38 -15.50
CA PRO A 72 8.66 -6.02 -15.04
C PRO A 72 9.22 -5.07 -16.10
N ARG A 73 10.03 -5.58 -17.03
CA ARG A 73 10.60 -4.76 -18.11
C ARG A 73 9.50 -4.30 -19.07
N ASP A 74 8.60 -5.21 -19.43
CA ASP A 74 7.54 -4.96 -20.41
C ASP A 74 6.47 -4.04 -19.82
N ILE A 75 6.04 -4.29 -18.57
CA ILE A 75 5.12 -3.40 -17.83
C ILE A 75 5.65 -1.96 -17.81
N LYS A 76 6.94 -1.78 -17.48
CA LYS A 76 7.55 -0.44 -17.48
C LYS A 76 7.66 0.16 -18.88
N ALA A 77 7.89 -0.65 -19.92
CA ALA A 77 7.96 -0.17 -21.30
C ALA A 77 6.59 0.31 -21.77
N LEU A 78 5.54 -0.49 -21.58
CA LEU A 78 4.17 -0.14 -21.91
C LEU A 78 3.70 1.10 -21.14
N GLY A 79 4.02 1.20 -19.84
CA GLY A 79 3.73 2.37 -19.03
C GLY A 79 4.36 3.69 -19.53
N ARG A 80 5.49 3.62 -20.26
CA ARG A 80 6.09 4.78 -20.94
C ARG A 80 5.44 5.10 -22.27
N MET A 81 4.75 4.14 -22.88
CA MET A 81 4.08 4.25 -24.17
C MET A 81 2.60 4.67 -24.05
N VAL A 82 2.09 4.87 -22.82
CA VAL A 82 0.72 5.34 -22.60
C VAL A 82 0.49 6.66 -23.36
N PRO A 83 -0.45 6.70 -24.33
CA PRO A 83 -0.77 7.91 -25.08
C PRO A 83 -1.35 9.01 -24.19
N ASN A 84 -1.35 10.25 -24.70
CA ASN A 84 -1.96 11.42 -24.04
C ASN A 84 -1.47 11.69 -22.61
N PHE A 85 -0.27 11.21 -22.27
CA PHE A 85 0.30 11.43 -20.95
C PHE A 85 0.50 12.92 -20.68
N ASP A 86 -0.10 13.39 -19.59
CA ASP A 86 0.12 14.73 -19.05
C ASP A 86 0.76 14.65 -17.67
N GLU A 87 1.91 15.30 -17.50
CA GLU A 87 2.68 15.22 -16.26
C GLU A 87 1.99 15.92 -15.09
N ALA A 88 1.25 17.01 -15.34
CA ALA A 88 0.57 17.75 -14.28
C ALA A 88 -0.62 16.96 -13.73
N ILE A 89 -1.42 16.35 -14.61
CA ILE A 89 -2.49 15.41 -14.23
C ILE A 89 -1.87 14.22 -13.50
N TRP A 90 -0.79 13.63 -14.02
CA TRP A 90 -0.14 12.49 -13.36
C TRP A 90 0.34 12.84 -11.95
N LYS A 91 0.99 13.99 -11.76
CA LYS A 91 1.44 14.45 -10.43
C LYS A 91 0.28 14.59 -9.45
N ARG A 92 -0.88 15.04 -9.93
CA ARG A 92 -2.09 15.19 -9.11
C ARG A 92 -2.71 13.83 -8.73
N GLU A 93 -2.78 12.89 -9.66
CA GLU A 93 -3.52 11.63 -9.46
C GLU A 93 -2.65 10.46 -8.92
N ARG A 94 -1.34 10.45 -9.21
CA ARG A 94 -0.45 9.29 -8.96
C ARG A 94 -0.46 8.77 -7.54
N LEU A 95 -0.55 9.68 -6.55
CA LEU A 95 -0.51 9.31 -5.15
C LEU A 95 -1.78 8.55 -4.76
N ASN A 96 -2.95 9.01 -5.19
CA ASN A 96 -4.24 8.35 -4.93
C ASN A 96 -4.28 6.96 -5.58
N ILE A 97 -3.77 6.84 -6.80
CA ILE A 97 -3.63 5.54 -7.49
C ILE A 97 -2.76 4.59 -6.66
N ILE A 98 -1.60 5.01 -6.18
CA ILE A 98 -0.72 4.14 -5.38
C ILE A 98 -1.31 3.81 -4.01
N ILE A 99 -2.00 4.74 -3.37
CA ILE A 99 -2.72 4.47 -2.12
C ILE A 99 -3.77 3.38 -2.34
N GLU A 100 -4.59 3.50 -3.39
CA GLU A 100 -5.65 2.53 -3.67
C GLU A 100 -5.09 1.16 -4.05
N GLY A 101 -4.11 1.09 -4.95
CA GLY A 101 -3.46 -0.17 -5.31
C GLY A 101 -2.77 -0.85 -4.12
N SER A 102 -2.13 -0.06 -3.26
CA SER A 102 -1.53 -0.57 -2.02
C SER A 102 -2.60 -1.05 -1.04
N ARG A 103 -3.71 -0.31 -0.88
CA ARG A 103 -4.84 -0.71 -0.05
C ARG A 103 -5.40 -2.06 -0.51
N LEU A 104 -5.71 -2.22 -1.79
CA LEU A 104 -6.22 -3.48 -2.34
C LEU A 104 -5.25 -4.65 -2.11
N LYS A 105 -3.96 -4.44 -2.37
CA LYS A 105 -2.90 -5.42 -2.11
C LYS A 105 -2.86 -5.89 -0.65
N PHE A 106 -2.89 -4.96 0.30
CA PHE A 106 -2.75 -5.26 1.72
C PHE A 106 -4.08 -5.73 2.35
N GLU A 107 -5.23 -5.29 1.86
CA GLU A 107 -6.53 -5.74 2.38
C GLU A 107 -6.84 -7.19 2.01
N GLN A 108 -6.53 -7.59 0.77
CA GLN A 108 -6.87 -8.91 0.22
C GLN A 108 -5.88 -10.01 0.63
N SER A 109 -4.79 -9.67 1.31
CA SER A 109 -3.82 -10.65 1.81
C SER A 109 -3.62 -10.47 3.31
N GLU A 110 -4.21 -11.37 4.10
CA GLU A 110 -4.14 -11.28 5.56
C GLU A 110 -2.68 -11.32 6.08
N TYR A 111 -1.84 -12.16 5.47
CA TYR A 111 -0.41 -12.19 5.75
C TYR A 111 0.28 -10.84 5.53
N LEU A 112 0.01 -10.18 4.40
CA LEU A 112 0.62 -8.87 4.12
C LEU A 112 0.04 -7.77 5.00
N LYS A 113 -1.27 -7.81 5.28
CA LYS A 113 -1.96 -6.90 6.20
C LYS A 113 -1.27 -6.91 7.56
N ILE A 114 -1.10 -8.10 8.15
CA ILE A 114 -0.43 -8.28 9.44
C ILE A 114 1.00 -7.71 9.39
N LYS A 115 1.76 -8.00 8.32
CA LYS A 115 3.12 -7.46 8.19
C LYS A 115 3.17 -5.93 8.09
N LEU A 116 2.24 -5.31 7.36
CA LEU A 116 2.16 -3.86 7.27
C LEU A 116 1.78 -3.24 8.62
N LEU A 117 0.79 -3.81 9.32
CA LEU A 117 0.38 -3.34 10.64
C LEU A 117 1.49 -3.51 11.69
N ALA A 118 2.25 -4.60 11.61
CA ALA A 118 3.39 -4.89 12.49
C ALA A 118 4.56 -3.89 12.33
N THR A 119 4.56 -3.06 11.28
CA THR A 119 5.50 -1.93 11.20
C THR A 119 5.19 -0.81 12.21
N GLY A 120 4.09 -0.92 12.96
CA GLY A 120 3.76 -0.01 14.05
C GLY A 120 3.64 1.43 13.58
N ASP A 121 4.49 2.29 14.11
CA ASP A 121 4.58 3.72 13.75
C ASP A 121 5.90 4.06 13.04
N SER A 122 6.71 3.06 12.68
CA SER A 122 7.96 3.23 11.93
C SER A 122 7.74 4.01 10.64
N GLU A 123 8.72 4.86 10.30
CA GLU A 123 8.75 5.51 8.99
C GLU A 123 9.11 4.48 7.92
N LEU A 124 8.27 4.36 6.89
CA LEU A 124 8.53 3.47 5.76
C LEU A 124 9.25 4.26 4.66
N VAL A 125 10.42 3.79 4.24
CA VAL A 125 11.28 4.51 3.29
C VAL A 125 11.68 3.62 2.12
N GLU A 126 11.24 4.00 0.91
CA GLU A 126 11.69 3.35 -0.31
C GLU A 126 13.11 3.80 -0.65
N ALA A 127 14.09 2.97 -0.27
CA ALA A 127 15.52 3.20 -0.43
C ALA A 127 16.05 2.86 -1.84
N SER A 128 15.32 3.30 -2.86
CA SER A 128 15.76 3.21 -4.25
C SER A 128 16.85 4.25 -4.52
N PRO A 129 18.06 3.85 -4.97
CA PRO A 129 19.14 4.78 -5.29
C PRO A 129 18.93 5.53 -6.62
N PHE A 130 17.89 5.17 -7.39
CA PHE A 130 17.66 5.69 -8.74
C PHE A 130 16.34 6.46 -8.87
N ASP A 131 15.49 6.44 -7.84
CA ASP A 131 14.18 7.08 -7.84
C ASP A 131 14.09 8.13 -6.73
N ARG A 132 13.80 9.38 -7.10
CA ARG A 132 13.65 10.51 -6.17
C ARG A 132 12.20 10.97 -6.02
N ILE A 133 11.25 10.30 -6.67
CA ILE A 133 9.81 10.58 -6.58
C ILE A 133 9.17 9.53 -5.67
N TRP A 134 9.23 8.27 -6.07
CA TRP A 134 8.65 7.19 -5.26
C TRP A 134 9.56 6.83 -4.10
N GLY A 135 10.88 6.85 -4.35
CA GLY A 135 11.92 6.67 -3.35
C GLY A 135 12.68 7.93 -2.97
N ILE A 136 13.75 7.71 -2.20
CA ILE A 136 14.59 8.77 -1.64
C ILE A 136 15.85 9.10 -2.45
N GLY A 137 16.17 8.35 -3.50
CA GLY A 137 17.37 8.51 -4.31
C GLY A 137 18.66 8.01 -3.65
N PHE A 138 18.57 7.22 -2.58
CA PHE A 138 19.71 6.63 -1.88
C PHE A 138 19.40 5.21 -1.41
N GLY A 139 20.41 4.35 -1.43
CA GLY A 139 20.33 3.02 -0.82
C GLY A 139 20.35 3.10 0.70
N ALA A 140 19.71 2.12 1.35
CA ALA A 140 19.45 2.08 2.79
C ALA A 140 20.67 2.40 3.67
N LYS A 141 21.86 1.88 3.30
CA LYS A 141 23.11 2.11 4.05
C LYS A 141 23.54 3.58 4.12
N SER A 142 23.28 4.35 3.05
CA SER A 142 23.70 5.76 2.95
C SER A 142 22.59 6.75 3.24
N ALA A 143 21.35 6.28 3.33
CA ALA A 143 20.16 7.09 3.46
C ALA A 143 20.16 7.94 4.76
N PRO A 144 20.47 7.40 5.96
CA PRO A 144 20.41 8.18 7.20
C PRO A 144 21.29 9.44 7.18
N MET A 145 22.46 9.35 6.53
CA MET A 145 23.44 10.45 6.47
C MET A 145 23.10 11.53 5.45
N LYS A 146 22.01 11.38 4.68
CA LYS A 146 21.66 12.26 3.56
C LYS A 146 20.21 12.73 3.61
N ARG A 147 19.61 12.76 4.81
CA ARG A 147 18.18 13.05 5.04
C ARG A 147 17.72 14.35 4.37
N ASP A 148 18.55 15.38 4.44
CA ASP A 148 18.38 16.70 3.81
C ASP A 148 18.34 16.64 2.27
N LYS A 149 18.89 15.57 1.67
CA LYS A 149 19.00 15.38 0.22
C LYS A 149 18.01 14.34 -0.31
N TRP A 150 17.09 13.83 0.49
CA TRP A 150 16.16 12.80 0.03
C TRP A 150 15.23 13.30 -1.08
N GLY A 151 14.75 12.34 -1.88
CA GLY A 151 13.59 12.51 -2.75
C GLY A 151 12.27 12.57 -1.97
N GLU A 152 11.16 12.48 -2.68
CA GLU A 152 9.82 12.67 -2.12
C GLU A 152 9.33 11.50 -1.25
N ASN A 153 9.87 10.28 -1.44
CA ASN A 153 9.44 9.05 -0.75
C ASN A 153 7.91 8.83 -0.83
N LEU A 154 7.29 9.08 -2.00
CA LEU A 154 5.83 8.98 -2.13
C LEU A 154 5.29 7.58 -1.85
N LEU A 155 6.04 6.52 -2.17
CA LEU A 155 5.59 5.16 -1.88
C LEU A 155 5.54 4.91 -0.37
N GLY A 156 6.58 5.30 0.37
CA GLY A 156 6.61 5.20 1.82
C GLY A 156 5.43 5.93 2.48
N LYS A 157 5.15 7.16 2.02
CA LYS A 157 3.99 7.96 2.45
C LYS A 157 2.66 7.26 2.18
N ALA A 158 2.47 6.73 0.98
CA ALA A 158 1.24 6.01 0.61
C ALA A 158 1.03 4.77 1.49
N LEU A 159 2.07 3.98 1.75
CA LEU A 159 1.99 2.80 2.61
C LEU A 159 1.63 3.15 4.05
N MET A 160 2.16 4.25 4.58
CA MET A 160 1.80 4.74 5.92
C MET A 160 0.34 5.21 5.99
N ILE A 161 -0.18 5.86 4.93
CA ILE A 161 -1.61 6.21 4.83
C ILE A 161 -2.48 4.93 4.85
N VAL A 162 -2.12 3.94 4.03
CA VAL A 162 -2.83 2.64 3.99
C VAL A 162 -2.79 1.97 5.36
N ARG A 163 -1.63 1.92 6.01
CA ARG A 163 -1.47 1.37 7.37
C ARG A 163 -2.45 2.00 8.36
N GLN A 164 -2.57 3.33 8.35
CA GLN A 164 -3.53 4.01 9.24
C GLN A 164 -4.99 3.70 8.90
N GLY A 165 -5.34 3.65 7.61
CA GLY A 165 -6.68 3.25 7.18
C GLY A 165 -7.06 1.83 7.62
N LEU A 166 -6.10 0.89 7.61
CA LEU A 166 -6.33 -0.48 8.04
C LEU A 166 -6.47 -0.61 9.56
N LYS A 167 -5.69 0.16 10.35
CA LYS A 167 -5.85 0.22 11.82
C LYS A 167 -7.26 0.67 12.21
N GLY A 168 -7.81 1.66 11.50
CA GLY A 168 -9.16 2.18 11.76
C GLY A 168 -10.28 1.18 11.49
N LYS A 169 -10.12 0.27 10.52
CA LYS A 169 -11.10 -0.80 10.23
C LYS A 169 -11.06 -1.92 11.26
N ALA A 170 -9.88 -2.35 11.68
CA ALA A 170 -9.73 -3.41 12.68
C ALA A 170 -10.39 -3.08 14.03
N ALA A 171 -10.41 -1.80 14.44
CA ALA A 171 -11.07 -1.37 15.67
C ALA A 171 -12.61 -1.29 15.57
N GLY A 172 -13.17 -1.34 14.36
CA GLY A 172 -14.62 -1.27 14.12
C GLY A 172 -15.31 -2.63 14.02
N ASP A 173 -14.55 -3.71 13.82
CA ASP A 173 -15.09 -5.07 13.62
C ASP A 173 -15.20 -5.88 14.95
N ASP A 174 -14.74 -5.33 16.07
CA ASP A 174 -14.74 -5.99 17.40
C ASP A 174 -15.90 -5.55 18.34
N VAL A 175 -16.88 -4.80 17.84
CA VAL A 175 -18.02 -4.30 18.65
C VAL A 175 -19.37 -4.68 18.02
N ASP A 176 -19.71 -5.97 17.99
CA ASP A 176 -21.10 -6.40 18.21
C ASP A 176 -21.21 -7.92 18.42
N SER A 177 -21.35 -8.35 19.68
CA SER A 177 -22.11 -9.54 20.09
C SER A 177 -22.01 -9.77 21.60
N GLU A 178 -22.76 -9.00 22.39
CA GLU A 178 -23.24 -9.50 23.68
C GLU A 178 -24.66 -10.06 23.50
N PRO A 179 -24.95 -11.30 23.96
CA PRO A 179 -26.31 -11.81 23.97
C PRO A 179 -27.09 -11.24 25.15
N GLU A 180 -28.24 -10.63 24.85
CA GLU A 180 -29.24 -10.17 25.83
C GLU A 180 -29.58 -11.24 26.88
N PRO A 181 -29.64 -10.92 28.18
CA PRO A 181 -30.06 -11.86 29.20
C PRO A 181 -31.56 -12.12 29.10
N GLY A 182 -31.92 -13.39 28.90
CA GLY A 182 -33.29 -13.87 28.84
C GLY A 182 -34.11 -13.42 30.06
N SER A 183 -35.10 -12.57 29.81
CA SER A 183 -36.11 -12.22 30.79
C SER A 183 -37.10 -13.38 30.93
N GLY A 184 -36.81 -14.28 31.87
CA GLY A 184 -37.79 -15.21 32.41
C GLY A 184 -38.94 -14.44 33.06
N ARG A 185 -40.15 -14.67 32.57
CA ARG A 185 -41.39 -14.36 33.30
C ARG A 185 -42.23 -15.62 33.37
N GLY A 186 -42.13 -16.28 34.51
CA GLY A 186 -43.23 -17.12 34.98
C GLY A 186 -44.37 -16.22 35.45
N SER A 187 -45.61 -16.66 35.20
CA SER A 187 -46.77 -16.30 36.01
C SER A 187 -47.86 -17.35 35.82
N LEU A 188 -48.46 -17.73 36.95
CA LEU A 188 -49.50 -18.74 37.16
C LEU A 188 -50.91 -18.23 36.78
N GLY A 189 -51.84 -19.20 36.64
CA GLY A 189 -53.31 -19.06 36.75
C GLY A 189 -54.00 -18.91 35.39
N ASP A 190 -55.04 -19.66 35.01
CA ASP A 190 -56.00 -20.55 35.67
C ASP A 190 -56.28 -21.76 34.75
#